data_AF-A0A8C4WUF9-F1
#
_entry.id   AF-A0A8C4WUF9-F1
#
_cell.length_a   1.000
_cell.length_b   1.000
_cell.length_c   1.000
_cell.angle_alpha   90.00
_cell.angle_beta   90.00
_cell.angle_gamma   90.00
#
_symmetry.space_group_name_H-M   'P 1'
#
loop_
_entity.id
_entity.type
_entity.pdbx_description
1 polymer ?
#
loop_
_entity_poly.entity_id
_entity_poly.type
_entity_poly.pdbx_seq_one_letter_code
_entity_poly.pdbx_strand_id
1 'polypeptide(L)'
;MTSSRDILQKDKGSAVDAAIASLLCVSLMNPQSMGLGGGVIFTIFNASTGVGEVIMARETAPRQVLKDLCMRRNITGGVLELSDLKVYKAEVLSPLQFPFGEDTILLPPLPGGGISLAFALNILQGYKMTQKSIMELKNRENTFHQLAGALKYVSKYHDKLGDPQFKNTSELVRRLLSSDFGAKVRSAISHQKDVDPELLLQNVVLSDRPGTSHISVLAPDGSAVSVTSSINTFFGSRVVSHSTGIILNDHMRDFCNKSFPQPGERPISYMSPTIILDKNKRVKMVVGASGGSRIIAGIVQVIMNILWFGYDLEKAVMAPRLYVGSNLTVNLEDNFDEDVKRQLESLGHLIVQTPWNVVVQAVLRSDSRILAKSDERKHAEAAGF
;
A
#
# COMPACT_ATOMS: atom_id res chain seq x y z
N MET A 1 -23.33 15.82 1.73
CA MET A 1 -22.73 14.48 1.83
C MET A 1 -22.38 14.26 3.29
N THR A 2 -22.87 13.20 3.92
CA THR A 2 -22.57 12.90 5.34
C THR A 2 -21.12 12.44 5.45
N SER A 3 -20.27 13.19 6.16
CA SER A 3 -18.86 12.83 6.34
C SER A 3 -18.71 11.66 7.33
N SER A 4 -17.61 10.91 7.28
CA SER A 4 -17.26 9.89 8.30
C SER A 4 -17.39 10.41 9.73
N ARG A 5 -16.97 11.67 9.93
CA ARG A 5 -17.09 12.37 11.21
C ARG A 5 -18.53 12.41 11.70
N ASP A 6 -19.47 12.75 10.82
CA ASP A 6 -20.88 12.87 11.18
C ASP A 6 -21.49 11.49 11.51
N ILE A 7 -21.09 10.42 10.82
CA ILE A 7 -21.49 9.03 11.16
C ILE A 7 -21.04 8.66 12.58
N LEU A 8 -19.79 8.96 12.93
CA LEU A 8 -19.26 8.67 14.28
C LEU A 8 -19.90 9.57 15.35
N GLN A 9 -20.02 10.86 15.08
CA GLN A 9 -20.39 11.86 16.08
C GLN A 9 -21.90 11.93 16.31
N LYS A 10 -22.69 11.98 15.23
CA LYS A 10 -24.14 12.22 15.28
C LYS A 10 -24.91 10.91 15.28
N ASP A 11 -24.59 10.03 14.36
CA ASP A 11 -25.35 8.79 14.14
C ASP A 11 -24.90 7.66 15.07
N LYS A 12 -23.80 7.87 15.81
CA LYS A 12 -23.19 6.88 16.73
C LYS A 12 -22.85 5.56 16.04
N GLY A 13 -22.51 5.63 14.76
CA GLY A 13 -22.04 4.48 13.99
C GLY A 13 -20.66 4.00 14.44
N SER A 14 -20.34 2.77 14.07
CA SER A 14 -19.03 2.16 14.30
C SER A 14 -17.95 2.73 13.37
N ALA A 15 -16.68 2.38 13.64
CA ALA A 15 -15.57 2.67 12.73
C ALA A 15 -15.81 2.11 11.31
N VAL A 16 -16.49 0.96 11.22
CA VAL A 16 -16.83 0.30 9.94
C VAL A 16 -17.91 1.08 9.20
N ASP A 17 -18.96 1.54 9.88
CA ASP A 17 -20.02 2.36 9.28
C ASP A 17 -19.45 3.65 8.69
N ALA A 18 -18.57 4.33 9.44
CA ALA A 18 -17.90 5.55 8.99
C ALA A 18 -16.97 5.30 7.79
N ALA A 19 -16.28 4.17 7.75
CA ALA A 19 -15.45 3.77 6.61
C ALA A 19 -16.29 3.48 5.37
N ILE A 20 -17.40 2.73 5.49
CA ILE A 20 -18.30 2.42 4.38
C ILE A 20 -18.93 3.70 3.81
N ALA A 21 -19.44 4.58 4.67
CA ALA A 21 -20.00 5.88 4.24
C ALA A 21 -18.95 6.71 3.49
N SER A 22 -17.71 6.73 3.97
CA SER A 22 -16.61 7.43 3.31
C SER A 22 -16.26 6.83 1.96
N LEU A 23 -16.22 5.50 1.83
CA LEU A 23 -15.95 4.83 0.56
C LEU A 23 -17.03 5.16 -0.48
N LEU A 24 -18.30 5.15 -0.08
CA LEU A 24 -19.41 5.55 -0.97
C LEU A 24 -19.29 7.02 -1.41
N CYS A 25 -19.00 7.94 -0.49
CA CYS A 25 -18.78 9.35 -0.83
C CYS A 25 -17.56 9.53 -1.77
N VAL A 26 -16.43 8.89 -1.45
CA VAL A 26 -15.20 8.98 -2.27
C VAL A 26 -15.42 8.35 -3.64
N SER A 27 -16.25 7.31 -3.78
CA SER A 27 -16.57 6.73 -5.09
C SER A 27 -17.29 7.70 -6.02
N LEU A 28 -18.05 8.66 -5.46
CA LEU A 28 -18.74 9.69 -6.23
C LEU A 28 -17.84 10.90 -6.50
N MET A 29 -17.00 11.28 -5.52
CA MET A 29 -16.12 12.44 -5.62
C MET A 29 -14.85 12.17 -6.42
N ASN A 30 -14.33 10.95 -6.36
CA ASN A 30 -13.11 10.49 -7.02
C ASN A 30 -13.34 9.21 -7.84
N PRO A 31 -14.29 9.20 -8.80
CA PRO A 31 -14.63 8.02 -9.60
C PRO A 31 -13.46 7.55 -10.47
N GLN A 32 -12.48 8.42 -10.75
CA GLN A 32 -11.24 8.06 -11.42
C GLN A 32 -10.35 7.14 -10.58
N SER A 33 -10.55 7.05 -9.26
CA SER A 33 -9.63 6.34 -8.35
C SER A 33 -10.20 5.08 -7.72
N MET A 34 -11.48 5.03 -7.41
CA MET A 34 -12.08 3.85 -6.78
C MET A 34 -13.60 3.86 -6.98
N GLY A 35 -14.25 2.72 -6.74
CA GLY A 35 -15.70 2.63 -6.82
C GLY A 35 -16.20 1.19 -6.78
N LEU A 36 -17.51 1.03 -6.89
CA LEU A 36 -18.20 -0.27 -6.78
C LEU A 36 -17.76 -1.31 -7.82
N GLY A 37 -17.24 -0.88 -8.96
CA GLY A 37 -16.75 -1.78 -10.01
C GLY A 37 -15.29 -2.19 -9.84
N GLY A 38 -14.66 -1.91 -8.70
CA GLY A 38 -13.33 -2.37 -8.34
C GLY A 38 -13.31 -3.19 -7.06
N GLY A 39 -12.21 -3.10 -6.33
CA GLY A 39 -11.89 -3.95 -5.21
C GLY A 39 -11.51 -3.15 -3.98
N VAL A 40 -11.58 -3.80 -2.83
CA VAL A 40 -11.29 -3.17 -1.55
C VAL A 40 -10.68 -4.17 -0.58
N ILE A 41 -9.72 -3.68 0.22
CA ILE A 41 -9.14 -4.44 1.33
C ILE A 41 -9.34 -3.60 2.59
N PHE A 42 -10.00 -4.19 3.58
CA PHE A 42 -10.13 -3.63 4.92
C PHE A 42 -9.19 -4.34 5.88
N THR A 43 -8.53 -3.60 6.75
CA THR A 43 -7.95 -4.10 8.00
C THR A 43 -8.74 -3.44 9.13
N ILE A 44 -9.40 -4.25 9.95
CA ILE A 44 -10.33 -3.84 10.99
C ILE A 44 -9.76 -4.29 12.33
N PHE A 45 -9.86 -3.45 13.35
CA PHE A 45 -9.56 -3.81 14.73
C PHE A 45 -10.74 -3.41 15.61
N ASN A 46 -11.31 -4.38 16.32
CA ASN A 46 -12.36 -4.17 17.30
C ASN A 46 -11.72 -4.05 18.69
N ALA A 47 -11.79 -2.86 19.30
CA ALA A 47 -11.15 -2.62 20.60
C ALA A 47 -11.87 -3.30 21.76
N SER A 48 -13.17 -3.55 21.64
CA SER A 48 -13.96 -4.22 22.69
C SER A 48 -13.61 -5.70 22.81
N THR A 49 -13.31 -6.36 21.69
CA THR A 49 -12.94 -7.78 21.66
C THR A 49 -11.42 -8.01 21.57
N GLY A 50 -10.64 -6.99 21.18
CA GLY A 50 -9.22 -7.12 20.91
C GLY A 50 -8.90 -7.90 19.63
N VAL A 51 -9.89 -8.15 18.77
CA VAL A 51 -9.75 -8.96 17.56
C VAL A 51 -9.50 -8.08 16.34
N GLY A 52 -8.54 -8.48 15.51
CA GLY A 52 -8.31 -7.91 14.19
C GLY A 52 -8.83 -8.83 13.09
N GLU A 53 -9.40 -8.25 12.04
CA GLU A 53 -9.95 -8.95 10.88
C GLU A 53 -9.56 -8.24 9.59
N VAL A 54 -9.48 -8.98 8.50
CA VAL A 54 -9.24 -8.45 7.15
C VAL A 54 -10.37 -8.87 6.24
N ILE A 55 -11.03 -7.92 5.60
CA ILE A 55 -11.97 -8.21 4.50
C ILE A 55 -11.21 -8.06 3.20
N MET A 56 -10.97 -9.18 2.52
CA MET A 56 -10.32 -9.27 1.21
C MET A 56 -11.39 -9.34 0.13
N ALA A 57 -11.83 -8.18 -0.35
CA ALA A 57 -12.71 -8.05 -1.52
C ALA A 57 -11.89 -7.66 -2.76
N ARG A 58 -10.83 -8.44 -3.01
CA ARG A 58 -10.02 -8.34 -4.22
C ARG A 58 -10.73 -9.05 -5.37
N GLU A 59 -10.59 -8.51 -6.57
CA GLU A 59 -11.20 -9.05 -7.79
C GLU A 59 -10.61 -10.41 -8.15
N THR A 60 -11.45 -11.27 -8.71
CA THR A 60 -11.06 -12.59 -9.22
C THR A 60 -11.14 -12.62 -10.74
N ALA A 61 -10.24 -13.36 -11.37
CA ALA A 61 -10.30 -13.57 -12.81
C ALA A 61 -11.61 -14.29 -13.22
N PRO A 62 -12.29 -13.85 -14.29
CA PRO A 62 -13.52 -14.49 -14.78
C PRO A 62 -13.25 -15.90 -15.32
N ARG A 63 -14.29 -16.72 -15.53
CA ARG A 63 -14.07 -18.09 -16.04
C ARG A 63 -13.44 -18.14 -17.43
N GLN A 64 -13.80 -17.20 -18.29
CA GLN A 64 -13.35 -17.17 -19.69
C GLN A 64 -12.19 -16.21 -19.90
N VAL A 65 -11.12 -16.28 -19.08
CA VAL A 65 -9.97 -15.38 -19.27
C VAL A 65 -9.33 -15.59 -20.65
N LEU A 66 -9.10 -14.49 -21.36
CA LEU A 66 -8.53 -14.50 -22.70
C LEU A 66 -7.01 -14.67 -22.64
N LYS A 67 -6.46 -15.66 -23.36
CA LYS A 67 -5.01 -15.94 -23.46
C LYS A 67 -4.18 -14.74 -23.91
N ASP A 68 -4.78 -13.83 -24.67
CA ASP A 68 -4.16 -12.62 -25.21
C ASP A 68 -4.53 -11.34 -24.45
N LEU A 69 -5.10 -11.46 -23.23
CA LEU A 69 -5.50 -10.34 -22.35
C LEU A 69 -4.46 -9.21 -22.32
N CYS A 70 -3.18 -9.57 -22.17
CA CYS A 70 -2.07 -8.62 -22.02
C CYS A 70 -1.53 -8.06 -23.33
N MET A 71 -1.96 -8.59 -24.48
CA MET A 71 -1.53 -8.15 -25.81
C MET A 71 -2.60 -7.31 -26.52
N ARG A 72 -3.86 -7.34 -26.07
CA ARG A 72 -4.95 -6.57 -26.68
C ARG A 72 -4.85 -5.10 -26.32
N ARG A 73 -4.66 -4.24 -27.34
CA ARG A 73 -4.67 -2.78 -27.20
C ARG A 73 -6.06 -2.15 -27.29
N ASN A 74 -7.02 -2.84 -27.93
CA ASN A 74 -8.42 -2.44 -28.06
C ASN A 74 -9.31 -3.66 -27.71
N ILE A 75 -9.84 -3.72 -26.50
CA ILE A 75 -10.80 -4.76 -26.11
C ILE A 75 -12.21 -4.25 -26.44
N THR A 76 -12.81 -4.78 -27.51
CA THR A 76 -14.26 -4.77 -27.72
C THR A 76 -14.79 -6.15 -27.33
N GLY A 77 -15.74 -6.22 -26.39
CA GLY A 77 -16.31 -7.47 -25.89
C GLY A 77 -15.57 -8.01 -24.65
N GLY A 78 -16.17 -7.79 -23.48
CA GLY A 78 -15.70 -8.36 -22.20
C GLY A 78 -16.17 -9.80 -22.01
N VAL A 79 -15.42 -10.57 -21.22
CA VAL A 79 -15.71 -11.99 -20.91
C VAL A 79 -16.37 -12.18 -19.54
N LEU A 80 -16.70 -11.08 -18.86
CA LEU A 80 -17.34 -11.10 -17.55
C LEU A 80 -18.81 -11.47 -17.72
N GLU A 81 -19.22 -12.58 -17.11
CA GLU A 81 -20.61 -13.03 -17.15
C GLU A 81 -21.30 -12.87 -15.80
N LEU A 82 -22.65 -12.85 -15.80
CA LEU A 82 -23.44 -12.87 -14.57
C LEU A 82 -23.12 -14.10 -13.70
N SER A 83 -22.75 -15.21 -14.34
CA SER A 83 -22.34 -16.45 -13.67
C SER A 83 -21.05 -16.26 -12.85
N ASP A 84 -20.15 -15.35 -13.25
CA ASP A 84 -18.94 -15.01 -12.50
C ASP A 84 -19.28 -14.14 -11.29
N LEU A 85 -20.18 -13.16 -11.47
CA LEU A 85 -20.63 -12.28 -10.38
C LEU A 85 -21.38 -13.04 -9.27
N LYS A 86 -22.20 -14.04 -9.64
CA LYS A 86 -23.00 -14.82 -8.68
C LYS A 86 -22.16 -15.68 -7.73
N VAL A 87 -20.96 -16.09 -8.14
CA VAL A 87 -20.09 -16.96 -7.33
C VAL A 87 -19.06 -16.19 -6.53
N TYR A 88 -18.83 -14.91 -6.85
CA TYR A 88 -17.89 -14.06 -6.14
C TYR A 88 -18.31 -13.86 -4.68
N LYS A 89 -17.33 -13.98 -3.77
CA LYS A 89 -17.48 -13.64 -2.35
C LYS A 89 -16.22 -12.95 -1.85
N ALA A 90 -16.41 -11.90 -1.05
CA ALA A 90 -15.34 -11.34 -0.24
C ALA A 90 -14.93 -12.34 0.84
N GLU A 91 -13.64 -12.40 1.16
CA GLU A 91 -13.11 -13.30 2.19
C GLU A 91 -12.86 -12.54 3.49
N VAL A 92 -13.23 -13.15 4.61
CA VAL A 92 -12.87 -12.67 5.96
C VAL A 92 -11.69 -13.50 6.43
N LEU A 93 -10.57 -12.84 6.67
CA LEU A 93 -9.28 -13.45 6.97
C LEU A 93 -8.72 -12.86 8.26
N SER A 94 -7.89 -13.62 8.97
CA SER A 94 -7.09 -13.07 10.06
C SER A 94 -5.98 -12.17 9.49
N PRO A 95 -5.71 -11.00 10.10
CA PRO A 95 -4.57 -10.18 9.71
C PRO A 95 -3.26 -10.90 9.99
N LEU A 96 -2.27 -10.65 9.15
CA LEU A 96 -0.88 -10.91 9.49
C LEU A 96 -0.49 -9.99 10.65
N GLN A 97 -0.07 -10.58 11.77
CA GLN A 97 0.49 -9.85 12.90
C GLN A 97 2.01 -9.82 12.77
N PHE A 98 2.56 -8.64 12.52
CA PHE A 98 4.00 -8.42 12.39
C PHE A 98 4.56 -7.74 13.65
N PRO A 99 5.48 -8.39 14.39
CA PRO A 99 6.14 -7.76 15.54
C PRO A 99 7.02 -6.58 15.11
N PHE A 100 6.90 -5.45 15.80
CA PHE A 100 7.64 -4.23 15.48
C PHE A 100 8.07 -3.49 16.75
N GLY A 101 9.24 -3.84 17.28
CA GLY A 101 9.67 -3.38 18.60
C GLY A 101 8.72 -3.90 19.69
N GLU A 102 8.18 -3.00 20.52
CA GLU A 102 7.13 -3.33 21.50
C GLU A 102 5.71 -3.32 20.90
N ASP A 103 5.56 -2.84 19.66
CA ASP A 103 4.28 -2.70 18.97
C ASP A 103 3.95 -3.93 18.12
N THR A 104 2.69 -4.08 17.72
CA THR A 104 2.23 -5.09 16.76
C THR A 104 1.58 -4.42 15.56
N ILE A 105 1.98 -4.76 14.34
CA ILE A 105 1.37 -4.25 13.11
C ILE A 105 0.40 -5.30 12.56
N LEU A 106 -0.86 -4.91 12.36
CA LEU A 106 -1.88 -5.68 11.66
C LEU A 106 -1.87 -5.34 10.18
N LEU A 107 -1.68 -6.37 9.35
CA LEU A 107 -1.48 -6.25 7.92
C LEU A 107 -2.40 -7.21 7.16
N PRO A 108 -2.84 -6.87 5.93
CA PRO A 108 -3.59 -7.82 5.11
C PRO A 108 -2.69 -9.00 4.69
N PRO A 109 -3.17 -10.25 4.76
CA PRO A 109 -2.46 -11.39 4.19
C PRO A 109 -2.47 -11.32 2.65
N LEU A 110 -1.82 -12.30 2.01
CA LEU A 110 -1.86 -12.46 0.55
C LEU A 110 -3.31 -12.65 0.06
N PRO A 111 -3.66 -12.15 -1.14
CA PRO A 111 -2.80 -11.47 -2.12
C PRO A 111 -2.62 -9.95 -1.86
N GLY A 112 -2.95 -9.44 -0.67
CA GLY A 112 -2.69 -8.05 -0.27
C GLY A 112 -1.20 -7.74 -0.07
N GLY A 113 -0.90 -6.46 0.10
CA GLY A 113 0.48 -5.93 0.18
C GLY A 113 1.18 -6.10 1.52
N GLY A 114 0.52 -6.72 2.52
CA GLY A 114 1.03 -6.78 3.88
C GLY A 114 2.38 -7.49 4.02
N ILE A 115 2.61 -8.58 3.26
CA ILE A 115 3.90 -9.28 3.26
C ILE A 115 5.02 -8.38 2.72
N SER A 116 4.74 -7.58 1.68
CA SER A 116 5.71 -6.64 1.13
C SER A 116 6.06 -5.52 2.12
N LEU A 117 5.07 -5.01 2.85
CA LEU A 117 5.30 -4.02 3.91
C LEU A 117 6.10 -4.59 5.08
N ALA A 118 5.69 -5.76 5.59
CA ALA A 118 6.39 -6.46 6.66
C ALA A 118 7.84 -6.78 6.27
N PHE A 119 8.10 -7.19 5.02
CA PHE A 119 9.45 -7.46 4.55
C PHE A 119 10.33 -6.19 4.54
N ALA A 120 9.83 -5.07 4.04
CA ALA A 120 10.55 -3.79 4.10
C ALA A 120 10.90 -3.41 5.55
N LEU A 121 9.92 -3.50 6.45
CA LEU A 121 10.11 -3.17 7.87
C LEU A 121 11.08 -4.15 8.56
N ASN A 122 11.02 -5.45 8.25
CA ASN A 122 11.94 -6.46 8.76
C ASN A 122 13.40 -6.18 8.37
N ILE A 123 13.64 -5.73 7.13
CA ILE A 123 14.97 -5.29 6.70
C ILE A 123 15.37 -4.06 7.50
N LEU A 124 14.54 -3.02 7.49
CA LEU A 124 14.89 -1.68 7.96
C LEU A 124 15.04 -1.59 9.49
N GLN A 125 14.21 -2.29 10.25
CA GLN A 125 14.27 -2.28 11.73
C GLN A 125 15.62 -2.78 12.27
N GLY A 126 16.31 -3.64 11.52
CA GLY A 126 17.63 -4.14 11.90
C GLY A 126 18.75 -3.10 11.82
N TYR A 127 18.55 -1.96 11.14
CA TYR A 127 19.48 -0.83 11.19
C TYR A 127 19.36 0.01 12.47
N LYS A 128 18.31 -0.21 13.28
CA LYS A 128 18.06 0.50 14.55
C LYS A 128 18.12 2.02 14.39
N MET A 129 17.46 2.52 13.35
CA MET A 129 17.46 3.94 13.02
C MET A 129 16.79 4.76 14.14
N THR A 130 17.26 5.99 14.32
CA THR A 130 16.75 6.95 15.32
C THR A 130 16.73 8.35 14.71
N GLN A 131 16.33 9.36 15.49
CA GLN A 131 16.44 10.76 15.07
C GLN A 131 17.85 11.13 14.57
N LYS A 132 18.92 10.60 15.18
CA LYS A 132 20.31 10.84 14.75
C LYS A 132 20.59 10.39 13.31
N SER A 133 19.82 9.41 12.82
CA SER A 133 19.95 8.87 11.46
C SER A 133 19.62 9.88 10.37
N ILE A 134 18.95 10.99 10.69
CA ILE A 134 18.56 12.01 9.71
C ILE A 134 19.06 13.43 10.04
N MET A 135 19.67 13.64 11.21
CA MET A 135 20.13 14.97 11.65
C MET A 135 21.41 15.41 10.95
N GLU A 136 22.37 14.49 10.80
CA GLU A 136 23.63 14.77 10.11
C GLU A 136 23.55 14.30 8.66
N LEU A 137 24.14 15.06 7.74
CA LEU A 137 24.07 14.79 6.30
C LEU A 137 24.47 13.36 5.96
N LYS A 138 25.63 12.90 6.44
CA LYS A 138 26.16 11.56 6.16
C LYS A 138 25.24 10.44 6.66
N ASN A 139 24.61 10.62 7.82
CA ASN A 139 23.68 9.64 8.36
C ASN A 139 22.39 9.60 7.54
N ARG A 140 21.92 10.78 7.12
CA ARG A 140 20.72 10.94 6.29
C ARG A 140 20.90 10.31 4.91
N GLU A 141 22.03 10.57 4.27
CA GLU A 141 22.43 9.93 3.00
C GLU A 141 22.40 8.40 3.12
N ASN A 142 23.07 7.85 4.14
CA ASN A 142 23.11 6.42 4.39
C ASN A 142 21.70 5.84 4.66
N THR A 143 20.85 6.57 5.39
CA THR A 143 19.47 6.19 5.66
C THR A 143 18.66 6.02 4.38
N PHE A 144 18.76 6.96 3.44
CA PHE A 144 18.01 6.89 2.18
C PHE A 144 18.59 5.85 1.21
N HIS A 145 19.90 5.61 1.23
CA HIS A 145 20.51 4.47 0.52
C HIS A 145 19.96 3.14 1.04
N GLN A 146 19.90 2.95 2.36
CA GLN A 146 19.32 1.76 2.99
C GLN A 146 17.83 1.58 2.68
N LEU A 147 17.05 2.67 2.67
CA LEU A 147 15.65 2.67 2.24
C LEU A 147 15.51 2.25 0.77
N ALA A 148 16.30 2.84 -0.13
CA ALA A 148 16.28 2.50 -1.55
C ALA A 148 16.64 1.02 -1.77
N GLY A 149 17.69 0.53 -1.11
CA GLY A 149 18.09 -0.89 -1.14
C GLY A 149 16.96 -1.81 -0.66
N ALA A 150 16.36 -1.53 0.49
CA ALA A 150 15.25 -2.34 1.00
C ALA A 150 14.06 -2.39 0.03
N LEU A 151 13.69 -1.25 -0.57
CA LEU A 151 12.58 -1.17 -1.54
C LEU A 151 12.90 -1.87 -2.86
N LYS A 152 14.16 -1.88 -3.32
CA LYS A 152 14.60 -2.72 -4.46
C LYS A 152 14.36 -4.21 -4.19
N TYR A 153 14.70 -4.68 -2.99
CA TYR A 153 14.42 -6.05 -2.60
C TYR A 153 12.92 -6.34 -2.51
N VAL A 154 12.11 -5.43 -1.96
CA VAL A 154 10.65 -5.57 -1.96
C VAL A 154 10.12 -5.72 -3.39
N SER A 155 10.53 -4.83 -4.31
CA SER A 155 10.16 -4.89 -5.73
C SER A 155 10.53 -6.25 -6.36
N LYS A 156 11.77 -6.71 -6.16
CA LYS A 156 12.29 -8.00 -6.66
C LYS A 156 11.49 -9.23 -6.21
N TYR A 157 10.91 -9.20 -5.01
CA TYR A 157 10.18 -10.34 -4.43
C TYR A 157 8.67 -10.22 -4.52
N HIS A 158 8.11 -9.02 -4.73
CA HIS A 158 6.66 -8.80 -4.77
C HIS A 158 5.96 -9.69 -5.81
N ASP A 159 6.45 -9.70 -7.04
CA ASP A 159 5.86 -10.49 -8.14
C ASP A 159 6.07 -12.01 -7.98
N LYS A 160 6.90 -12.44 -7.02
CA LYS A 160 7.07 -13.86 -6.67
C LYS A 160 6.01 -14.35 -5.68
N LEU A 161 5.28 -13.45 -5.05
CA LEU A 161 4.10 -13.76 -4.24
C LEU A 161 2.91 -14.08 -5.18
N GLY A 162 1.72 -14.34 -4.62
CA GLY A 162 0.51 -14.61 -5.40
C GLY A 162 -0.66 -14.99 -4.51
N ASP A 163 -1.78 -15.36 -5.14
CA ASP A 163 -2.96 -15.88 -4.44
C ASP A 163 -2.64 -17.23 -3.77
N PRO A 164 -2.77 -17.37 -2.44
CA PRO A 164 -2.49 -18.62 -1.73
C PRO A 164 -3.31 -19.82 -2.20
N GLN A 165 -4.49 -19.60 -2.78
CA GLN A 165 -5.34 -20.68 -3.31
C GLN A 165 -4.79 -21.27 -4.60
N PHE A 166 -3.96 -20.52 -5.33
CA PHE A 166 -3.43 -20.89 -6.66
C PHE A 166 -1.91 -21.08 -6.67
N LYS A 167 -1.20 -20.50 -5.70
CA LYS A 167 0.26 -20.51 -5.63
C LYS A 167 0.75 -20.66 -4.19
N ASN A 168 1.35 -21.81 -3.88
CA ASN A 168 1.97 -22.03 -2.57
C ASN A 168 3.27 -21.24 -2.45
N THR A 169 3.23 -20.13 -1.69
CA THR A 169 4.38 -19.26 -1.43
C THR A 169 4.79 -19.27 0.05
N SER A 170 4.35 -20.25 0.82
CA SER A 170 4.54 -20.31 2.28
C SER A 170 6.02 -20.27 2.70
N GLU A 171 6.89 -20.97 1.97
CA GLU A 171 8.34 -20.95 2.23
C GLU A 171 8.95 -19.57 1.94
N LEU A 172 8.55 -18.95 0.83
CA LEU A 172 8.99 -17.61 0.49
C LEU A 172 8.53 -16.60 1.56
N VAL A 173 7.27 -16.65 1.97
CA VAL A 173 6.73 -15.81 3.04
C VAL A 173 7.54 -15.98 4.33
N ARG A 174 7.77 -17.21 4.81
CA ARG A 174 8.59 -17.47 5.99
C ARG A 174 10.00 -16.89 5.86
N ARG A 175 10.62 -17.05 4.69
CA ARG A 175 11.93 -16.49 4.39
C ARG A 175 11.93 -14.96 4.41
N LEU A 176 10.96 -14.29 3.78
CA LEU A 176 10.90 -12.82 3.74
C LEU A 176 10.70 -12.22 5.14
N LEU A 177 9.95 -12.90 6.00
CA LEU A 177 9.66 -12.43 7.36
C LEU A 177 10.71 -12.85 8.39
N SER A 178 11.73 -13.63 8.03
CA SER A 178 12.75 -14.07 8.99
C SER A 178 13.81 -12.98 9.23
N SER A 179 14.27 -12.90 10.48
CA SER A 179 15.36 -12.00 10.89
C SER A 179 16.66 -12.28 10.12
N ASP A 180 16.95 -13.56 9.87
CA ASP A 180 18.16 -14.01 9.19
C ASP A 180 18.20 -13.56 7.74
N PHE A 181 17.07 -13.65 7.03
CA PHE A 181 17.02 -13.17 5.66
C PHE A 181 17.09 -11.64 5.62
N GLY A 182 16.44 -10.94 6.54
CA GLY A 182 16.61 -9.49 6.71
C GLY A 182 18.07 -9.10 6.91
N ALA A 183 18.83 -9.83 7.74
CA ALA A 183 20.26 -9.61 7.95
C ALA A 183 21.09 -9.85 6.68
N LYS A 184 20.80 -10.93 5.95
CA LYS A 184 21.45 -11.22 4.65
C LYS A 184 21.20 -10.09 3.64
N VAL A 185 19.98 -9.58 3.56
CA VAL A 185 19.63 -8.46 2.68
C VAL A 185 20.37 -7.19 3.10
N ARG A 186 20.41 -6.86 4.39
CA ARG A 186 21.15 -5.68 4.88
C ARG A 186 22.65 -5.73 4.55
N SER A 187 23.27 -6.91 4.69
CA SER A 187 24.68 -7.10 4.33
C SER A 187 24.91 -6.95 2.83
N ALA A 188 23.97 -7.40 1.99
CA ALA A 188 24.06 -7.17 0.55
C ALA A 188 23.98 -5.68 0.20
N ILE A 189 23.06 -4.93 0.81
CA ILE A 189 22.89 -3.48 0.59
C ILE A 189 24.19 -2.73 0.94
N SER A 190 24.87 -3.07 2.04
CA SER A 190 26.12 -2.39 2.43
C SER A 190 27.29 -2.57 1.47
N HIS A 191 27.25 -3.58 0.60
CA HIS A 191 28.32 -3.89 -0.37
C HIS A 191 27.92 -3.60 -1.82
N GLN A 192 26.72 -3.08 -2.05
CA GLN A 192 26.18 -2.91 -3.39
C GLN A 192 26.63 -1.56 -3.99
N LYS A 193 27.53 -1.61 -4.98
CA LYS A 193 27.48 -0.63 -6.07
C LYS A 193 26.41 -1.12 -7.03
N ASP A 194 25.30 -0.40 -7.14
CA ASP A 194 24.14 -0.89 -7.87
C ASP A 194 24.30 -0.59 -9.37
N VAL A 195 24.52 -1.63 -10.19
CA VAL A 195 23.66 -2.03 -11.35
C VAL A 195 24.42 -3.03 -12.25
N ASP A 196 23.75 -4.15 -12.57
CA ASP A 196 23.97 -4.93 -13.79
C ASP A 196 23.11 -4.29 -14.90
N PRO A 197 23.72 -3.71 -15.97
CA PRO A 197 23.02 -3.02 -17.04
C PRO A 197 21.93 -3.85 -17.74
N GLU A 198 21.97 -5.19 -17.68
CA GLU A 198 20.97 -6.04 -18.33
C GLU A 198 19.56 -5.94 -17.69
N LEU A 199 19.45 -5.59 -16.40
CA LEU A 199 18.16 -5.38 -15.73
C LEU A 199 17.42 -4.13 -16.23
N LEU A 200 18.09 -3.23 -16.97
CA LEU A 200 17.52 -1.99 -17.49
C LEU A 200 16.73 -2.17 -18.78
N LEU A 201 16.94 -3.27 -19.49
CA LEU A 201 16.38 -3.50 -20.83
C LEU A 201 14.99 -4.17 -20.80
N GLN A 202 14.50 -4.57 -19.62
CA GLN A 202 13.18 -5.15 -19.50
C GLN A 202 12.13 -4.13 -19.03
N ASN A 203 11.32 -3.73 -20.01
CA ASN A 203 9.94 -3.29 -19.91
C ASN A 203 9.68 -1.78 -19.82
N VAL A 204 9.08 -1.31 -20.93
CA VAL A 204 8.36 -0.05 -21.13
C VAL A 204 7.51 0.26 -19.90
N VAL A 205 7.82 1.38 -19.24
CA VAL A 205 6.94 1.98 -18.24
C VAL A 205 5.72 2.51 -18.98
N LEU A 206 4.60 1.78 -18.92
CA LEU A 206 3.31 2.40 -19.18
C LEU A 206 3.15 3.48 -18.11
N SER A 207 3.04 4.73 -18.57
CA SER A 207 2.64 5.89 -17.77
C SER A 207 1.22 5.68 -17.24
N ASP A 208 1.06 4.82 -16.24
CA ASP A 208 -0.23 4.57 -15.61
C ASP A 208 -0.38 5.51 -14.41
N ARG A 209 -1.42 6.35 -14.48
CA ARG A 209 -1.91 7.12 -13.32
C ARG A 209 -2.71 6.15 -12.44
N PRO A 210 -2.25 5.82 -11.22
CA PRO A 210 -2.89 4.81 -10.40
C PRO A 210 -4.20 5.34 -9.79
N GLY A 211 -5.29 4.66 -10.08
CA GLY A 211 -6.60 4.86 -9.48
C GLY A 211 -6.72 4.07 -8.19
N THR A 212 -6.39 4.69 -7.07
CA THR A 212 -6.55 4.12 -5.73
C THR A 212 -6.93 5.23 -4.75
N SER A 213 -7.71 4.93 -3.72
CA SER A 213 -7.92 5.80 -2.56
C SER A 213 -7.76 5.00 -1.27
N HIS A 214 -7.38 5.71 -0.21
CA HIS A 214 -7.20 5.13 1.11
C HIS A 214 -7.97 5.97 2.15
N ILE A 215 -8.56 5.31 3.14
CA ILE A 215 -9.26 5.94 4.27
C ILE A 215 -8.76 5.28 5.55
N SER A 216 -8.47 6.11 6.56
CA SER A 216 -8.10 5.70 7.91
C SER A 216 -9.11 6.25 8.91
N VAL A 217 -9.68 5.39 9.75
CA VAL A 217 -10.68 5.73 10.76
C VAL A 217 -10.25 5.18 12.12
N LEU A 218 -10.35 6.02 13.15
CA LEU A 218 -10.25 5.62 14.56
C LEU A 218 -11.50 6.14 15.27
N ALA A 219 -12.30 5.22 15.82
CA ALA A 219 -13.55 5.55 16.50
C ALA A 219 -13.35 5.82 18.01
N PRO A 220 -14.32 6.48 18.67
CA PRO A 220 -14.22 6.81 20.10
C PRO A 220 -14.11 5.61 21.05
N ASP A 221 -14.66 4.45 20.66
CA ASP A 221 -14.55 3.18 21.40
C ASP A 221 -13.14 2.56 21.32
N GLY A 222 -12.25 3.15 20.50
CA GLY A 222 -10.91 2.69 20.25
C GLY A 222 -10.78 1.71 19.08
N SER A 223 -11.89 1.30 18.46
CA SER A 223 -11.90 0.47 17.26
C SER A 223 -11.40 1.27 16.05
N ALA A 224 -10.78 0.59 15.09
CA ALA A 224 -10.15 1.23 13.95
C ALA A 224 -10.39 0.48 12.65
N VAL A 225 -10.41 1.23 11.55
CA VAL A 225 -10.47 0.70 10.19
C VAL A 225 -9.43 1.40 9.32
N SER A 226 -8.55 0.63 8.72
CA SER A 226 -7.71 1.05 7.60
C SER A 226 -8.26 0.40 6.36
N VAL A 227 -8.59 1.17 5.31
CA VAL A 227 -9.19 0.62 4.10
C VAL A 227 -8.62 1.24 2.84
N THR A 228 -8.26 0.37 1.89
CA THR A 228 -7.75 0.79 0.57
C THR A 228 -8.64 0.21 -0.51
N SER A 229 -9.10 1.05 -1.44
CA SER A 229 -9.92 0.62 -2.58
C SER A 229 -9.41 1.20 -3.88
N SER A 230 -9.60 0.47 -4.96
CA SER A 230 -8.99 0.76 -6.26
C SER A 230 -9.84 0.21 -7.40
N ILE A 231 -9.80 0.91 -8.53
CA ILE A 231 -10.22 0.40 -9.84
C ILE A 231 -9.01 0.14 -10.76
N ASN A 232 -7.83 -0.01 -10.17
CA ASN A 232 -6.50 -0.09 -10.75
C ASN A 232 -5.96 1.23 -11.31
N THR A 233 -6.14 1.51 -12.60
CA THR A 233 -5.67 2.75 -13.24
C THR A 233 -6.75 3.82 -13.21
N PHE A 234 -6.43 5.06 -13.60
CA PHE A 234 -7.44 6.12 -13.67
C PHE A 234 -8.59 5.75 -14.59
N PHE A 235 -9.80 5.70 -14.01
CA PHE A 235 -11.04 5.20 -14.64
C PHE A 235 -11.02 3.72 -15.03
N GLY A 236 -10.10 2.93 -14.46
CA GLY A 236 -10.00 1.49 -14.66
C GLY A 236 -9.97 1.08 -16.14
N SER A 237 -10.87 0.17 -16.51
CA SER A 237 -11.04 -0.27 -17.90
C SER A 237 -11.62 0.78 -18.84
N ARG A 238 -12.10 1.92 -18.30
CA ARG A 238 -12.88 2.95 -19.01
C ARG A 238 -14.21 2.44 -19.57
N VAL A 239 -14.65 1.26 -19.13
CA VAL A 239 -15.99 0.72 -19.40
C VAL A 239 -16.92 1.16 -18.28
N VAL A 240 -18.05 1.77 -18.65
CA VAL A 240 -19.10 2.20 -17.73
C VAL A 240 -20.40 1.47 -18.05
N SER A 241 -21.08 1.00 -17.01
CA SER A 241 -22.44 0.48 -17.13
C SER A 241 -23.39 1.64 -17.44
N HIS A 242 -24.07 1.60 -18.60
CA HIS A 242 -25.01 2.65 -18.99
C HIS A 242 -26.24 2.74 -18.08
N SER A 243 -26.64 1.65 -17.41
CA SER A 243 -27.81 1.63 -16.53
C SER A 243 -27.50 2.08 -15.10
N THR A 244 -26.27 1.89 -14.63
CA THR A 244 -25.91 2.13 -13.22
C THR A 244 -24.82 3.18 -13.01
N GLY A 245 -24.12 3.59 -14.07
CA GLY A 245 -22.98 4.51 -13.97
C GLY A 245 -21.72 3.89 -13.33
N ILE A 246 -21.72 2.58 -13.06
CA ILE A 246 -20.57 1.90 -12.45
C ILE A 246 -19.42 1.78 -13.45
N ILE A 247 -18.24 2.27 -13.06
CA ILE A 247 -16.99 2.13 -13.81
C ILE A 247 -16.32 0.81 -13.43
N LEU A 248 -15.96 -0.01 -14.42
CA LEU A 248 -15.29 -1.29 -14.21
C LEU A 248 -13.78 -1.12 -14.11
N ASN A 249 -13.16 -1.82 -13.18
CA ASN A 249 -11.71 -1.83 -12.99
C ASN A 249 -10.93 -2.48 -14.16
N ASP A 250 -9.61 -2.30 -14.18
CA ASP A 250 -8.69 -3.06 -15.05
C ASP A 250 -7.65 -3.88 -14.28
N HIS A 251 -8.02 -4.48 -13.14
CA HIS A 251 -7.08 -5.25 -12.31
C HIS A 251 -6.55 -6.54 -12.92
N MET A 252 -7.20 -7.07 -13.96
CA MET A 252 -6.64 -8.22 -14.68
C MET A 252 -5.30 -7.89 -15.37
N ARG A 253 -5.00 -6.59 -15.58
CA ARG A 253 -3.69 -6.10 -16.01
C ARG A 253 -2.56 -6.50 -15.03
N ASP A 254 -2.86 -6.68 -13.76
CA ASP A 254 -1.85 -6.96 -12.72
C ASP A 254 -1.22 -8.36 -12.87
N PHE A 255 -1.81 -9.24 -13.68
CA PHE A 255 -1.23 -10.53 -14.09
C PHE A 255 -0.23 -10.40 -15.26
N CYS A 256 -0.30 -9.30 -16.03
CA CYS A 256 0.49 -9.14 -17.23
C CYS A 256 2.00 -9.11 -16.92
N ASN A 257 2.77 -9.76 -17.79
CA ASN A 257 4.22 -9.99 -17.64
C ASN A 257 4.62 -10.87 -16.43
N LYS A 258 3.66 -11.50 -15.75
CA LYS A 258 3.92 -12.38 -14.60
C LYS A 258 3.46 -13.81 -14.85
N SER A 259 2.16 -13.99 -15.08
CA SER A 259 1.53 -15.29 -15.32
C SER A 259 0.23 -15.12 -16.07
N PHE A 260 -0.23 -16.20 -16.71
CA PHE A 260 -1.60 -16.25 -17.21
C PHE A 260 -2.54 -16.52 -16.02
N PRO A 261 -3.58 -15.69 -15.79
CA PRO A 261 -4.48 -15.88 -14.66
C PRO A 261 -5.31 -17.16 -14.80
N GLN A 262 -5.48 -17.87 -13.70
CA GLN A 262 -6.45 -18.96 -13.60
C GLN A 262 -7.84 -18.42 -13.22
N PRO A 263 -8.94 -19.02 -13.71
CA PRO A 263 -10.29 -18.69 -13.26
C PRO A 263 -10.41 -18.66 -11.73
N GLY A 264 -10.92 -17.56 -11.18
CA GLY A 264 -11.05 -17.37 -9.73
C GLY A 264 -9.80 -16.82 -9.04
N GLU A 265 -8.64 -16.78 -9.72
CA GLU A 265 -7.38 -16.29 -9.15
C GLU A 265 -7.43 -14.77 -8.95
N ARG A 266 -6.92 -14.31 -7.80
CA ARG A 266 -6.79 -12.88 -7.49
C ARG A 266 -5.40 -12.36 -7.82
N PRO A 267 -5.26 -11.17 -8.44
CA PRO A 267 -3.96 -10.60 -8.69
C PRO A 267 -3.29 -10.11 -7.38
N ILE A 268 -1.96 -10.28 -7.30
CA ILE A 268 -1.15 -9.72 -6.21
C ILE A 268 -1.28 -8.19 -6.19
N SER A 269 -1.39 -7.61 -4.99
CA SER A 269 -1.63 -6.18 -4.79
C SER A 269 -0.60 -5.55 -3.85
N TYR A 270 -0.26 -4.29 -4.09
CA TYR A 270 0.50 -3.45 -3.16
C TYR A 270 -0.38 -2.79 -2.07
N MET A 271 -1.71 -2.91 -2.15
CA MET A 271 -2.62 -2.34 -1.14
C MET A 271 -2.34 -2.95 0.24
N SER A 272 -1.94 -2.12 1.20
CA SER A 272 -1.55 -2.53 2.54
C SER A 272 -2.21 -1.65 3.61
N PRO A 273 -3.54 -1.61 3.72
CA PRO A 273 -4.22 -0.96 4.85
C PRO A 273 -3.67 -1.48 6.18
N THR A 274 -3.09 -0.61 6.99
CA THR A 274 -2.27 -0.97 8.15
C THR A 274 -2.82 -0.37 9.44
N ILE A 275 -2.85 -1.17 10.50
CA ILE A 275 -3.15 -0.71 11.87
C ILE A 275 -1.96 -1.11 12.74
N ILE A 276 -1.44 -0.19 13.55
CA ILE A 276 -0.39 -0.43 14.53
C ILE A 276 -1.01 -0.38 15.92
N LEU A 277 -0.81 -1.43 16.69
CA LEU A 277 -1.20 -1.55 18.09
C LEU A 277 0.01 -1.33 18.99
N ASP A 278 -0.16 -0.56 20.07
CA ASP A 278 0.86 -0.45 21.11
C ASP A 278 0.99 -1.75 21.92
N LYS A 279 1.97 -1.80 22.83
CA LYS A 279 2.19 -2.95 23.72
C LYS A 279 0.98 -3.33 24.60
N ASN A 280 0.07 -2.39 24.82
CA ASN A 280 -1.17 -2.59 25.58
C ASN A 280 -2.35 -2.96 24.65
N LYS A 281 -2.07 -3.31 23.39
CA LYS A 281 -3.06 -3.65 22.35
C LYS A 281 -4.05 -2.53 22.05
N ARG A 282 -3.68 -1.28 22.29
CA ARG A 282 -4.47 -0.11 21.89
C ARG A 282 -4.01 0.39 20.53
N VAL A 283 -4.93 0.85 19.68
CA VAL A 283 -4.57 1.46 18.39
C VAL A 283 -3.64 2.66 18.62
N LYS A 284 -2.43 2.57 18.09
CA LYS A 284 -1.41 3.62 18.10
C LYS A 284 -1.47 4.43 16.80
N MET A 285 -1.60 3.75 15.67
CA MET A 285 -1.66 4.39 14.36
C MET A 285 -2.57 3.60 13.41
N VAL A 286 -3.35 4.32 12.60
CA VAL A 286 -4.07 3.79 11.44
C VAL A 286 -3.45 4.47 10.23
N VAL A 287 -2.92 3.71 9.29
CA VAL A 287 -2.19 4.28 8.14
C VAL A 287 -2.39 3.43 6.89
N GLY A 288 -2.38 4.10 5.76
CA GLY A 288 -2.31 3.46 4.46
C GLY A 288 -2.19 4.48 3.35
N ALA A 289 -2.07 4.01 2.12
CA ALA A 289 -1.69 4.88 1.03
C ALA A 289 -2.38 4.54 -0.28
N SER A 290 -2.35 5.50 -1.20
CA SER A 290 -2.79 5.36 -2.58
C SER A 290 -1.67 5.76 -3.56
N GLY A 291 -1.44 4.95 -4.58
CA GLY A 291 -0.33 5.18 -5.52
C GLY A 291 0.15 3.94 -6.28
N GLY A 292 -0.67 2.89 -6.39
CA GLY A 292 -0.29 1.63 -7.04
C GLY A 292 0.93 0.98 -6.36
N SER A 293 1.97 0.69 -7.14
CA SER A 293 3.22 0.10 -6.65
C SER A 293 3.97 0.96 -5.61
N ARG A 294 3.62 2.24 -5.47
CA ARG A 294 4.25 3.18 -4.53
C ARG A 294 3.72 3.08 -3.10
N ILE A 295 2.62 2.35 -2.88
CA ILE A 295 1.91 2.27 -1.58
C ILE A 295 2.85 1.85 -0.44
N ILE A 296 3.65 0.80 -0.65
CA ILE A 296 4.55 0.27 0.37
C ILE A 296 5.60 1.31 0.77
N ALA A 297 6.20 2.00 -0.21
CA ALA A 297 7.19 3.03 0.06
C ALA A 297 6.62 4.19 0.89
N GLY A 298 5.38 4.62 0.61
CA GLY A 298 4.71 5.67 1.36
C GLY A 298 4.44 5.28 2.81
N ILE A 299 3.89 4.10 3.04
CA ILE A 299 3.57 3.61 4.38
C ILE A 299 4.85 3.42 5.21
N VAL A 300 5.87 2.76 4.65
CA VAL A 300 7.17 2.56 5.31
C VAL A 300 7.76 3.90 5.76
N GLN A 301 7.83 4.88 4.87
CA GLN A 301 8.40 6.19 5.20
C GLN A 301 7.60 6.93 6.29
N VAL A 302 6.26 6.87 6.31
CA VAL A 302 5.48 7.49 7.40
C VAL A 302 5.75 6.78 8.74
N ILE A 303 5.78 5.45 8.74
CA ILE A 303 6.07 4.66 9.95
C ILE A 303 7.46 5.03 10.48
N MET A 304 8.49 5.07 9.62
CA MET A 304 9.85 5.44 9.99
C MET A 304 9.93 6.88 10.52
N ASN A 305 9.31 7.82 9.81
CA ASN A 305 9.31 9.24 10.17
C ASN A 305 8.78 9.46 11.59
N ILE A 306 7.66 8.81 11.94
CA ILE A 306 7.02 8.99 13.24
C ILE A 306 7.73 8.15 14.31
N LEU A 307 7.90 6.84 14.07
CA LEU A 307 8.31 5.91 15.11
C LEU A 307 9.82 5.85 15.34
N TRP A 308 10.64 6.25 14.37
CA TRP A 308 12.11 6.23 14.50
C TRP A 308 12.73 7.63 14.47
N PHE A 309 12.23 8.53 13.62
CA PHE A 309 12.80 9.87 13.47
C PHE A 309 12.15 10.94 14.36
N GLY A 310 11.04 10.61 15.03
CA GLY A 310 10.36 11.52 15.94
C GLY A 310 9.68 12.70 15.24
N TYR A 311 9.29 12.55 13.97
CA TYR A 311 8.49 13.55 13.28
C TYR A 311 7.09 13.59 13.88
N ASP A 312 6.52 14.80 13.98
CA ASP A 312 5.09 14.94 14.13
C ASP A 312 4.34 14.39 12.90
N LEU A 313 3.03 14.18 13.05
CA LEU A 313 2.20 13.54 12.03
C LEU A 313 2.19 14.33 10.72
N GLU A 314 2.13 15.65 10.79
CA GLU A 314 2.05 16.51 9.62
C GLU A 314 3.34 16.44 8.81
N LYS A 315 4.48 16.66 9.46
CA LYS A 315 5.80 16.53 8.85
C LYS A 315 6.01 15.13 8.28
N ALA A 316 5.61 14.08 8.98
CA ALA A 316 5.77 12.70 8.53
C ALA A 316 4.98 12.38 7.25
N VAL A 317 3.76 12.89 7.13
CA VAL A 317 2.90 12.68 5.96
C VAL A 317 3.36 13.54 4.78
N MET A 318 3.75 14.79 5.03
CA MET A 318 4.12 15.74 3.97
C MET A 318 5.57 15.60 3.47
N ALA A 319 6.44 14.94 4.21
CA ALA A 319 7.84 14.74 3.84
C ALA A 319 8.01 14.21 2.39
N PRO A 320 9.01 14.71 1.63
CA PRO A 320 9.30 14.25 0.27
C PRO A 320 9.51 12.74 0.20
N ARG A 321 9.02 12.09 -0.87
CA ARG A 321 8.99 10.63 -1.00
C ARG A 321 10.06 10.06 -1.92
N LEU A 322 10.67 8.97 -1.46
CA LEU A 322 11.47 8.04 -2.28
C LEU A 322 10.65 6.79 -2.60
N TYR A 323 10.67 6.34 -3.86
CA TYR A 323 10.05 5.09 -4.32
C TYR A 323 11.05 4.30 -5.19
N VAL A 324 10.87 2.99 -5.31
CA VAL A 324 11.65 2.16 -6.23
C VAL A 324 10.74 1.42 -7.21
N GLY A 325 10.96 1.67 -8.50
CA GLY A 325 10.25 1.05 -9.62
C GLY A 325 10.45 -0.47 -9.73
N SER A 326 9.61 -1.13 -10.53
CA SER A 326 9.86 -2.52 -10.97
C SER A 326 11.16 -2.64 -11.78
N ASN A 327 11.51 -1.60 -12.54
CA ASN A 327 12.79 -1.45 -13.25
C ASN A 327 13.97 -1.05 -12.34
N LEU A 328 13.79 -1.09 -11.01
CA LEU A 328 14.78 -0.75 -9.99
C LEU A 328 15.29 0.71 -10.00
N THR A 329 14.65 1.60 -10.77
CA THR A 329 14.91 3.05 -10.70
C THR A 329 14.43 3.63 -9.37
N VAL A 330 15.21 4.56 -8.80
CA VAL A 330 14.86 5.29 -7.59
C VAL A 330 14.14 6.57 -8.02
N ASN A 331 12.87 6.67 -7.67
CA ASN A 331 12.02 7.79 -8.01
C ASN A 331 11.93 8.73 -6.79
N LEU A 332 12.33 9.99 -6.97
CA LEU A 332 12.32 11.02 -5.93
C LEU A 332 11.30 12.11 -6.29
N GLU A 333 10.62 12.65 -5.29
CA GLU A 333 9.81 13.86 -5.52
C GLU A 333 10.68 15.07 -5.88
N ASP A 334 10.13 16.03 -6.63
CA ASP A 334 10.91 17.17 -7.16
C ASP A 334 11.59 18.01 -6.06
N ASN A 335 10.97 18.08 -4.87
CA ASN A 335 11.49 18.81 -3.70
C ASN A 335 12.31 17.93 -2.73
N PHE A 336 12.80 16.78 -3.19
CA PHE A 336 13.66 15.90 -2.38
C PHE A 336 15.02 16.54 -2.11
N ASP A 337 15.70 16.08 -1.05
CA ASP A 337 17.00 16.62 -0.64
C ASP A 337 18.09 16.38 -1.71
N GLU A 338 18.65 17.46 -2.25
CA GLU A 338 19.62 17.41 -3.36
C GLU A 338 20.98 16.80 -2.96
N ASP A 339 21.40 16.91 -1.69
CA ASP A 339 22.63 16.25 -1.24
C ASP A 339 22.43 14.73 -1.18
N VAL A 340 21.28 14.30 -0.65
CA VAL A 340 20.91 12.88 -0.64
C VAL A 340 20.81 12.33 -2.06
N LYS A 341 20.20 13.08 -2.99
CA LYS A 341 20.12 12.72 -4.41
C LYS A 341 21.50 12.51 -5.01
N ARG A 342 22.40 13.49 -4.89
CA ARG A 342 23.79 13.39 -5.39
C ARG A 342 24.51 12.18 -4.81
N GLN A 343 24.30 11.88 -3.53
CA GLN A 343 24.92 10.73 -2.89
C GLN A 343 24.32 9.40 -3.38
N LEU A 344 23.03 9.33 -3.67
CA LEU A 344 22.43 8.14 -4.28
C LEU A 344 22.99 7.92 -5.71
N GLU A 345 23.14 8.99 -6.49
CA GLU A 345 23.76 8.93 -7.83
C GLU A 345 25.21 8.45 -7.75
N SER A 346 26.00 8.96 -6.78
CA SER A 346 27.41 8.55 -6.59
C SER A 346 27.55 7.08 -6.19
N LEU A 347 26.52 6.50 -5.58
CA LEU A 347 26.41 5.07 -5.25
C LEU A 347 25.89 4.20 -6.40
N GLY A 348 25.56 4.80 -7.56
CA GLY A 348 25.10 4.11 -8.76
C GLY A 348 23.58 3.99 -8.90
N HIS A 349 22.79 4.62 -8.02
CA HIS A 349 21.34 4.60 -8.18
C HIS A 349 20.91 5.41 -9.42
N LEU A 350 20.11 4.79 -10.28
CA LEU A 350 19.45 5.50 -11.37
C LEU A 350 18.26 6.29 -10.81
N ILE A 351 18.40 7.62 -10.77
CA ILE A 351 17.40 8.52 -10.24
C ILE A 351 16.44 8.99 -11.32
N VAL A 352 15.15 9.03 -10.99
CA VAL A 352 14.09 9.68 -11.77
C VAL A 352 13.37 10.67 -10.85
N GLN A 353 13.21 11.91 -11.28
CA GLN A 353 12.41 12.89 -10.54
C GLN A 353 10.95 12.85 -11.01
N THR A 354 10.02 12.99 -10.06
CA THR A 354 8.58 12.98 -10.33
C THR A 354 7.84 14.06 -9.52
N PRO A 355 6.94 14.83 -10.16
CA PRO A 355 6.16 15.85 -9.46
C PRO A 355 5.11 15.26 -8.51
N TRP A 356 4.75 13.98 -8.69
CA TRP A 356 3.74 13.30 -7.87
C TRP A 356 4.23 11.91 -7.50
N ASN A 357 4.12 11.56 -6.22
CA ASN A 357 4.41 10.23 -5.72
C ASN A 357 3.16 9.64 -5.02
N VAL A 358 3.37 8.90 -3.94
CA VAL A 358 2.34 8.23 -3.13
C VAL A 358 1.64 9.19 -2.17
N VAL A 359 0.34 9.01 -1.99
CA VAL A 359 -0.49 9.79 -1.06
C VAL A 359 -0.82 8.94 0.17
N VAL A 360 -0.52 9.44 1.36
CA VAL A 360 -0.76 8.72 2.63
C VAL A 360 -1.89 9.37 3.43
N GLN A 361 -2.75 8.57 4.04
CA GLN A 361 -3.67 9.06 5.07
C GLN A 361 -3.32 8.37 6.38
N ALA A 362 -3.31 9.13 7.48
CA ALA A 362 -2.92 8.59 8.77
C ALA A 362 -3.70 9.23 9.92
N VAL A 363 -4.04 8.39 10.90
CA VAL A 363 -4.54 8.77 12.22
C VAL A 363 -3.55 8.25 13.26
N LEU A 364 -3.09 9.12 14.15
CA LEU A 364 -2.10 8.84 15.19
C LEU A 364 -2.69 9.15 16.56
N ARG A 365 -2.64 8.17 17.47
CA ARG A 365 -2.92 8.39 18.89
C ARG A 365 -1.63 8.86 19.58
N SER A 366 -1.65 10.08 20.09
CA SER A 366 -0.64 10.64 20.99
C SER A 366 -1.24 10.72 22.40
N ASP A 367 -0.43 10.66 23.46
CA ASP A 367 -0.85 10.37 24.85
C ASP A 367 -2.15 11.04 25.32
N SER A 368 -2.40 12.29 24.92
CA SER A 368 -3.60 13.05 25.28
C SER A 368 -4.54 13.41 24.12
N ARG A 369 -4.20 13.07 22.87
CA ARG A 369 -4.89 13.55 21.66
C ARG A 369 -4.88 12.54 20.52
N ILE A 370 -5.93 12.57 19.71
CA ILE A 370 -5.95 11.89 18.42
C ILE A 370 -5.63 12.93 17.35
N LEU A 371 -4.61 12.67 16.55
CA LEU A 371 -4.20 13.51 15.43
C LEU A 371 -4.55 12.79 14.14
N ALA A 372 -5.02 13.51 13.12
CA ALA A 372 -5.26 12.97 11.80
C ALA A 372 -4.66 13.91 10.75
N LYS A 373 -4.03 13.34 9.72
CA LYS A 373 -3.51 14.10 8.58
C LYS A 373 -3.83 13.39 7.29
N SER A 374 -4.37 14.18 6.37
CA SER A 374 -4.52 13.82 4.97
C SER A 374 -3.40 14.43 4.16
N ASP A 375 -2.79 13.62 3.29
CA ASP A 375 -1.77 14.11 2.36
C ASP A 375 -2.42 14.99 1.29
N GLU A 376 -1.95 16.24 1.23
CA GLU A 376 -2.51 17.31 0.42
C GLU A 376 -2.26 17.11 -1.08
N ARG A 377 -1.35 16.20 -1.46
CA ARG A 377 -1.10 15.80 -2.86
C ARG A 377 -2.34 15.23 -3.57
N LYS A 378 -3.44 14.98 -2.86
CA LYS A 378 -4.73 14.58 -3.46
C LYS A 378 -5.91 15.44 -3.00
N HIS A 379 -5.64 16.61 -2.41
CA HIS A 379 -6.67 17.53 -1.89
C HIS A 379 -7.66 16.85 -0.93
N ALA A 380 -7.20 15.84 -0.19
CA ALA A 380 -8.00 15.17 0.83
C ALA A 380 -7.95 15.96 2.14
N GLU A 381 -8.98 15.81 2.97
CA GLU A 381 -9.09 16.48 4.27
C GLU A 381 -9.24 15.48 5.41
N ALA A 382 -8.60 15.80 6.54
CA ALA A 382 -8.77 15.07 7.79
C ALA A 382 -9.83 15.77 8.65
N ALA A 383 -10.66 14.98 9.35
CA ALA A 383 -11.71 15.49 10.22
C ALA A 383 -11.75 14.71 11.54
N GLY A 384 -11.99 15.42 12.65
CA GLY A 384 -12.17 14.87 14.00
C GLY A 384 -13.18 15.70 14.78
N PHE A 385 -13.49 15.29 16.01
CA PHE A 385 -14.43 15.97 16.92
C PHE A 385 -14.04 15.78 18.38
#